data_AF-A0A3G1QSP8-F1
#
_entry.id   AF-A0A3G1QSP8-F1
#
_cell.length_a   1.000
_cell.length_b   1.000
_cell.length_c   1.000
_cell.angle_alpha   90.00
_cell.angle_beta   90.00
_cell.angle_gamma   90.00
#
_symmetry.space_group_name_H-M   'P 1'
#
loop_
_entity.id
_entity.type
_entity.pdbx_description
1 polymer ?
#
loop_
_entity_poly.entity_id
_entity_poly.type
_entity_poly.pdbx_seq_one_letter_code
_entity_poly.pdbx_strand_id
1 'polypeptide(L)'
;MTSTSSWTVLLLLSLSSMVSAQTCKWLHRNQQEWTRQILHNFNQMVPAEETGQPCQDNSPHLPVIDSLYSITQAESAAIAVHEVANQIVQFYRRNQDRMDYHLPAWEKLQELLNYQEQHLSDCIPEGAENQLFIQGISQRFNTLQRILEEQKDTACAWRTVHTEIGRNLRLAAQLSARMRNQKSHD
;
A
#
# COMPACT_ATOMS: atom_id res chain seq x y z
N MET A 1 -17.71 28.44 -42.90
CA MET A 1 -16.47 28.36 -42.07
C MET A 1 -16.76 27.49 -40.85
N THR A 2 -15.81 26.63 -40.55
CA THR A 2 -15.81 25.42 -39.72
C THR A 2 -16.25 25.60 -38.27
N SER A 3 -17.38 25.00 -37.88
CA SER A 3 -17.76 24.76 -36.47
C SER A 3 -18.13 23.28 -36.26
N THR A 4 -17.34 22.37 -36.83
CA THR A 4 -17.50 20.91 -36.67
C THR A 4 -16.28 20.28 -36.00
N SER A 5 -15.15 21.01 -35.95
CA SER A 5 -13.89 20.54 -35.38
C SER A 5 -13.87 20.54 -33.84
N SER A 6 -14.65 21.40 -33.17
CA SER A 6 -14.62 21.50 -31.71
C SER A 6 -15.39 20.35 -31.04
N TRP A 7 -16.52 19.95 -31.63
CA TRP A 7 -17.37 18.87 -31.13
C TRP A 7 -16.74 17.49 -31.28
N THR A 8 -16.01 17.27 -32.38
CA THR A 8 -15.27 16.02 -32.62
C THR A 8 -14.09 15.87 -31.67
N VAL A 9 -13.37 16.96 -31.36
CA VAL A 9 -12.27 16.94 -30.37
C VAL A 9 -12.81 16.68 -28.95
N LEU A 10 -13.93 17.32 -28.57
CA LEU A 10 -14.58 17.08 -27.27
C LEU A 10 -15.10 15.64 -27.11
N LEU A 11 -15.66 15.05 -28.17
CA LEU A 11 -16.10 13.65 -28.18
C LEU A 11 -14.92 12.66 -28.10
N LEU A 12 -13.81 12.95 -28.78
CA LEU A 12 -12.62 12.10 -28.70
C LEU A 12 -11.96 12.17 -27.32
N LEU A 13 -11.93 13.34 -26.69
CA LEU A 13 -11.43 13.52 -25.32
C LEU A 13 -12.34 12.83 -24.27
N SER A 14 -13.65 12.87 -24.44
CA SER A 14 -14.58 12.17 -23.52
C SER A 14 -14.61 10.65 -23.72
N LEU A 15 -14.31 10.16 -24.92
CA LEU A 15 -14.15 8.72 -25.17
C LEU A 15 -12.83 8.19 -24.58
N SER A 16 -11.76 8.99 -24.57
CA SER A 16 -10.50 8.56 -23.94
C SER A 16 -10.59 8.42 -22.42
N SER A 17 -11.42 9.23 -21.74
CA SER A 17 -11.60 9.09 -20.29
C SER A 17 -12.44 7.85 -19.91
N MET A 18 -13.37 7.42 -20.75
CA MET A 18 -14.16 6.20 -20.50
C MET A 18 -13.36 4.91 -20.68
N VAL A 19 -12.42 4.86 -21.63
CA VAL A 19 -11.61 3.64 -21.87
C VAL A 19 -10.68 3.33 -20.70
N SER A 20 -10.14 4.35 -20.02
CA SER A 20 -9.27 4.17 -18.85
C SER A 20 -10.01 3.65 -17.61
N ALA A 21 -11.30 3.95 -17.44
CA ALA A 21 -12.09 3.45 -16.32
C ALA A 21 -12.50 1.98 -16.48
N GLN A 22 -12.59 1.49 -17.73
CA GLN A 22 -13.00 0.13 -18.06
C GLN A 22 -11.91 -0.92 -17.74
N THR A 23 -10.63 -0.55 -17.73
CA THR A 23 -9.49 -1.50 -17.69
C THR A 23 -9.11 -1.96 -16.29
N CYS A 24 -9.34 -1.17 -15.24
CA CYS A 24 -9.00 -1.54 -13.87
C CYS A 24 -9.96 -2.63 -13.33
N LYS A 25 -9.62 -3.91 -13.51
CA LYS A 25 -10.42 -5.07 -13.04
C LYS A 25 -10.15 -5.51 -11.61
N TRP A 26 -9.19 -4.87 -10.93
CA TRP A 26 -8.72 -5.22 -9.58
C TRP A 26 -9.84 -5.35 -8.53
N LEU A 27 -10.96 -4.66 -8.73
CA LEU A 27 -12.09 -4.59 -7.81
C LEU A 27 -13.08 -5.73 -8.05
N HIS A 28 -12.59 -6.97 -7.95
CA HIS A 28 -13.42 -8.17 -8.02
C HIS A 28 -13.91 -8.62 -6.63
N ARG A 29 -14.86 -9.57 -6.62
CA ARG A 29 -15.74 -9.98 -5.50
C ARG A 29 -15.01 -10.36 -4.21
N ASN A 30 -13.74 -10.75 -4.30
CA ASN A 30 -13.00 -11.32 -3.18
C ASN A 30 -12.06 -10.31 -2.49
N GLN A 31 -11.92 -9.07 -2.97
CA GLN A 31 -10.94 -8.08 -2.44
C GLN A 31 -10.97 -7.97 -0.91
N GLN A 32 -12.16 -7.90 -0.31
CA GLN A 32 -12.32 -7.81 1.14
C GLN A 32 -11.74 -9.03 1.88
N GLU A 33 -11.87 -10.21 1.29
CA GLU A 33 -11.30 -11.45 1.82
C GLU A 33 -9.78 -11.47 1.68
N TRP A 34 -9.22 -11.03 0.55
CA TRP A 34 -7.77 -10.88 0.37
C TRP A 34 -7.19 -9.89 1.38
N THR A 35 -7.78 -8.71 1.52
CA THR A 35 -7.39 -7.71 2.52
C THR A 35 -7.40 -8.29 3.94
N ARG A 36 -8.44 -9.06 4.28
CA ARG A 36 -8.54 -9.72 5.59
C ARG A 36 -7.40 -10.72 5.78
N GLN A 37 -7.09 -11.54 4.77
CA GLN A 37 -5.99 -12.50 4.84
C GLN A 37 -4.62 -11.82 4.91
N ILE A 38 -4.41 -10.72 4.17
CA ILE A 38 -3.18 -9.92 4.21
C ILE A 38 -2.95 -9.40 5.63
N LEU A 39 -3.94 -8.73 6.21
CA LEU A 39 -3.85 -8.18 7.57
C LEU A 39 -3.68 -9.29 8.62
N HIS A 40 -4.37 -10.41 8.45
CA HIS A 40 -4.23 -11.55 9.35
C HIS A 40 -2.81 -12.11 9.34
N ASN A 41 -2.27 -12.44 8.17
CA ASN A 41 -0.92 -13.00 8.06
C ASN A 41 0.15 -11.99 8.48
N PHE A 42 -0.03 -10.70 8.19
CA PHE A 42 0.85 -9.65 8.69
C PHE A 42 0.94 -9.65 10.22
N ASN A 43 -0.20 -9.72 10.92
CA ASN A 43 -0.23 -9.75 12.38
C ASN A 43 0.26 -11.07 12.99
N GLN A 44 0.25 -12.17 12.23
CA GLN A 44 0.76 -13.47 12.68
C GLN A 44 2.25 -13.67 12.42
N MET A 45 2.82 -12.87 11.50
CA MET A 45 4.21 -13.02 11.05
C MET A 45 5.22 -12.73 12.17
N VAL A 46 4.94 -11.74 13.01
CA VAL A 46 5.77 -11.41 14.17
C VAL A 46 5.09 -11.97 15.41
N PRO A 47 5.79 -12.74 16.26
CA PRO A 47 5.21 -13.24 17.50
C PRO A 47 4.61 -12.09 18.31
N ALA A 48 3.39 -12.29 18.83
CA ALA A 48 2.86 -11.38 19.83
C ALA A 48 3.79 -11.46 21.05
N GLU A 49 4.53 -10.39 21.35
CA GLU A 49 5.40 -10.39 22.53
C GLU A 49 4.57 -10.67 23.78
N GLU A 50 4.92 -11.77 24.46
CA GLU A 50 4.44 -12.10 25.79
C GLU A 50 4.87 -10.99 26.76
N THR A 51 3.96 -10.05 27.04
CA THR A 51 3.92 -9.21 28.25
C THR A 51 5.29 -8.79 28.83
N GLY A 52 6.18 -8.25 28.00
CA GLY A 52 7.34 -7.50 28.46
C GLY A 52 6.92 -6.12 28.96
N GLN A 53 7.83 -5.43 29.66
CA GLN A 53 7.62 -4.03 30.07
C GLN A 53 7.13 -3.18 28.87
N PRO A 54 6.13 -2.30 29.08
CA PRO A 54 5.68 -1.41 28.03
C PRO A 54 6.86 -0.59 27.53
N CYS A 55 7.01 -0.50 26.21
CA CYS A 55 8.00 0.39 25.61
C CYS A 55 7.74 1.79 26.14
N GLN A 56 8.74 2.40 26.79
CA GLN A 56 8.65 3.80 27.16
C GLN A 56 8.40 4.62 25.89
N ASP A 57 7.56 5.64 26.01
CA ASP A 57 7.09 6.49 24.91
C ASP A 57 8.19 7.46 24.42
N ASN A 58 9.39 6.92 24.17
CA ASN A 58 10.42 7.55 23.36
C ASN A 58 10.17 7.24 21.88
N SER A 59 8.90 7.05 21.50
CA SER A 59 8.54 6.71 20.15
C SER A 59 8.95 7.90 19.26
N PRO A 60 9.79 7.67 18.24
CA PRO A 60 10.24 8.75 17.37
C PRO A 60 9.01 9.47 16.81
N HIS A 61 9.03 10.80 16.84
CA HIS A 61 7.90 11.59 16.34
C HIS A 61 7.82 11.39 14.83
N LEU A 62 6.97 10.44 14.43
CA LEU A 62 6.79 10.07 13.04
C LEU A 62 5.83 11.04 12.39
N PRO A 63 6.13 11.55 11.17
CA PRO A 63 5.22 12.41 10.44
C PRO A 63 3.86 11.74 10.25
N VAL A 64 2.79 12.54 10.31
CA VAL A 64 1.42 12.10 10.01
C VAL A 64 1.35 11.70 8.53
N ILE A 65 0.88 10.48 8.27
CA ILE A 65 0.87 9.89 6.91
C ILE A 65 -0.51 9.93 6.24
N ASP A 66 -1.56 10.36 6.93
CA ASP A 66 -2.94 10.26 6.42
C ASP A 66 -3.16 11.05 5.12
N SER A 67 -2.39 12.13 4.92
CA SER A 67 -2.37 12.90 3.67
C SER A 67 -1.84 12.10 2.47
N LEU A 68 -0.88 11.19 2.67
CA LEU A 68 -0.36 10.30 1.61
C LEU A 68 -1.43 9.34 1.09
N TYR A 69 -2.45 9.07 1.90
CA TYR A 69 -3.56 8.18 1.57
C TYR A 69 -4.85 8.94 1.28
N SER A 70 -4.82 10.27 1.22
CA SER A 70 -5.98 11.11 0.87
C SER A 70 -6.16 11.22 -0.66
N ILE A 71 -6.04 10.10 -1.36
CA ILE A 71 -6.07 10.00 -2.81
C ILE A 71 -7.49 9.69 -3.29
N THR A 72 -7.97 10.45 -4.28
CA THR A 72 -9.30 10.28 -4.87
C THR A 72 -9.27 9.65 -6.26
N GLN A 73 -8.16 9.78 -7.00
CA GLN A 73 -8.01 9.20 -8.33
C GLN A 73 -7.62 7.72 -8.24
N ALA A 74 -8.35 6.84 -8.94
CA ALA A 74 -8.17 5.40 -8.87
C ALA A 74 -6.76 4.92 -9.28
N GLU A 75 -6.19 5.50 -10.33
CA GLU A 75 -4.84 5.19 -10.81
C GLU A 75 -3.77 5.54 -9.75
N SER A 76 -3.77 6.78 -9.26
CA SER A 76 -2.86 7.21 -8.20
C SER A 76 -3.03 6.36 -6.93
N ALA A 77 -4.26 5.94 -6.65
CA ALA A 77 -4.55 5.07 -5.52
C ALA A 77 -3.99 3.65 -5.72
N ALA A 78 -4.10 3.10 -6.93
CA ALA A 78 -3.49 1.82 -7.30
C ALA A 78 -1.96 1.86 -7.15
N ILE A 79 -1.31 2.94 -7.64
CA ILE A 79 0.13 3.17 -7.49
C ILE A 79 0.53 3.20 -6.01
N ALA A 80 -0.21 3.91 -5.17
CA ALA A 80 0.09 3.98 -3.73
C ALA A 80 -0.06 2.62 -3.03
N VAL A 81 -1.11 1.86 -3.34
CA VAL A 81 -1.31 0.51 -2.77
C VAL A 81 -0.20 -0.45 -3.23
N HIS A 82 0.19 -0.39 -4.50
CA HIS A 82 1.31 -1.14 -5.07
C HIS A 82 2.61 -0.81 -4.34
N GLU A 83 2.93 0.47 -4.18
CA GLU A 83 4.16 0.90 -3.52
C GLU A 83 4.20 0.46 -2.05
N VAL A 84 3.09 0.53 -1.30
CA VAL A 84 3.05 0.00 0.07
C VAL A 84 3.36 -1.49 0.11
N ALA A 85 2.77 -2.29 -0.78
CA ALA A 85 3.02 -3.74 -0.83
C ALA A 85 4.50 -4.04 -1.13
N ASN A 86 5.06 -3.36 -2.13
CA ASN A 86 6.47 -3.48 -2.51
C ASN A 86 7.41 -3.11 -1.36
N GLN A 87 7.17 -1.97 -0.70
CA GLN A 87 7.99 -1.52 0.44
C GLN A 87 7.90 -2.48 1.63
N ILE A 88 6.74 -3.08 1.91
CA ILE A 88 6.59 -4.11 2.96
C ILE A 88 7.48 -5.32 2.64
N VAL A 89 7.38 -5.83 1.41
CA VAL A 89 8.15 -7.02 0.99
C VAL A 89 9.65 -6.73 1.07
N GLN A 90 10.10 -5.58 0.56
CA GLN A 90 11.50 -5.18 0.61
C GLN A 90 12.00 -4.99 2.03
N PHE A 91 11.21 -4.32 2.88
CA PHE A 91 11.58 -4.04 4.27
C PHE A 91 11.82 -5.34 5.04
N TYR A 92 10.89 -6.28 4.96
CA TYR A 92 11.06 -7.54 5.68
C TYR A 92 12.15 -8.41 5.07
N ARG A 93 12.25 -8.54 3.75
CA ARG A 93 13.38 -9.26 3.13
C ARG A 93 14.75 -8.72 3.56
N ARG A 94 14.93 -7.40 3.60
CA ARG A 94 16.17 -6.76 4.07
C ARG A 94 16.51 -7.14 5.50
N ASN A 95 15.50 -7.40 6.32
CA ASN A 95 15.63 -7.61 7.75
C ASN A 95 15.44 -9.08 8.16
N GLN A 96 15.45 -10.00 7.20
CA GLN A 96 15.05 -11.37 7.44
C GLN A 96 15.93 -12.09 8.46
N ASP A 97 17.23 -11.79 8.46
CA ASP A 97 18.19 -12.40 9.39
C ASP A 97 18.14 -11.80 10.80
N ARG A 98 17.38 -10.71 10.98
CA ARG A 98 17.27 -9.96 12.24
C ARG A 98 15.95 -10.23 12.96
N MET A 99 15.05 -11.02 12.38
CA MET A 99 13.74 -11.30 12.96
C MET A 99 13.44 -12.80 13.01
N ASP A 100 12.69 -13.19 14.04
CA ASP A 100 12.17 -14.54 14.16
C ASP A 100 10.75 -14.61 13.58
N TYR A 101 10.66 -14.80 12.26
CA TYR A 101 9.37 -14.91 11.59
C TYR A 101 8.62 -16.17 11.99
N HIS A 102 7.31 -16.04 12.13
CA HIS A 102 6.45 -17.17 11.84
C HIS A 102 6.42 -17.41 10.31
N LEU A 103 7.35 -18.26 9.84
CA LEU A 103 7.62 -18.47 8.41
C LEU A 103 6.35 -18.75 7.57
N PRO A 104 5.40 -19.61 7.98
CA PRO A 104 4.19 -19.83 7.19
C PRO A 104 3.33 -18.57 6.99
N ALA A 105 3.29 -17.68 8.00
CA ALA A 105 2.55 -16.43 7.90
C ALA A 105 3.29 -15.43 6.99
N TRP A 106 4.62 -15.39 7.05
CA TRP A 106 5.44 -14.58 6.15
C TRP A 106 5.27 -15.00 4.68
N GLU A 107 5.43 -16.29 4.39
CA GLU A 107 5.29 -16.82 3.03
C GLU A 107 3.89 -16.54 2.47
N LYS A 108 2.84 -16.74 3.29
CA LYS A 108 1.48 -16.44 2.87
C LYS A 108 1.26 -14.96 2.64
N LEU A 109 1.82 -14.09 3.48
CA LEU A 109 1.77 -12.64 3.27
C LEU A 109 2.42 -12.25 1.94
N GLN A 110 3.60 -12.79 1.62
CA GLN A 110 4.27 -12.51 0.35
C GLN A 110 3.44 -12.96 -0.85
N GLU A 111 2.86 -14.15 -0.80
CA GLU A 111 1.98 -14.67 -1.85
C GLU A 111 0.79 -13.72 -2.09
N LEU A 112 0.13 -13.30 -1.01
CA LEU A 112 -1.04 -12.42 -1.08
C LEU A 112 -0.69 -11.01 -1.58
N LEU A 113 0.45 -10.45 -1.16
CA LEU A 113 0.92 -9.15 -1.63
C LEU A 113 1.31 -9.19 -3.12
N ASN A 114 2.02 -10.22 -3.56
CA ASN A 114 2.35 -10.41 -4.98
C ASN A 114 1.09 -10.58 -5.83
N TYR A 115 0.11 -11.36 -5.35
CA TYR A 115 -1.17 -11.51 -6.04
C TYR A 115 -1.90 -10.17 -6.16
N GLN A 116 -1.92 -9.36 -5.09
CA GLN A 116 -2.50 -8.03 -5.13
C GLN A 116 -1.80 -7.13 -6.16
N GLU A 117 -0.47 -7.18 -6.22
CA GLU A 117 0.36 -6.41 -7.15
C GLU A 117 0.05 -6.76 -8.61
N GLN A 118 -0.02 -8.06 -8.93
CA GLN A 118 -0.37 -8.57 -10.27
C GLN A 118 -1.76 -8.11 -10.74
N HIS A 119 -2.71 -7.95 -9.83
CA HIS A 119 -4.03 -7.45 -10.20
C HIS A 119 -4.11 -5.92 -10.22
N LEU A 120 -3.23 -5.22 -9.49
CA LEU A 120 -3.13 -3.76 -9.53
C LEU A 120 -2.50 -3.26 -10.82
N SER A 121 -1.63 -4.04 -11.47
CA SER A 121 -1.00 -3.63 -12.73
C SER A 121 -2.02 -3.29 -13.82
N ASP A 122 -3.18 -3.98 -13.85
CA ASP A 122 -4.26 -3.67 -14.79
C ASP A 122 -4.90 -2.27 -14.55
N CYS A 123 -4.67 -1.68 -13.37
CA CYS A 123 -5.18 -0.38 -12.96
C CYS A 123 -4.17 0.75 -13.10
N ILE A 124 -2.93 0.43 -13.47
CA ILE A 124 -1.83 1.38 -13.59
C ILE A 124 -1.43 1.41 -15.07
N PRO A 125 -1.75 2.48 -15.82
CA PRO A 125 -1.33 2.62 -17.21
C PRO A 125 0.19 2.47 -17.36
N GLU A 126 0.63 1.93 -18.50
CA GLU A 126 2.06 1.81 -18.78
C GLU A 126 2.73 3.21 -18.77
N GLY A 127 3.78 3.37 -17.97
CA GLY A 127 4.46 4.66 -17.78
C GLY A 127 3.77 5.62 -16.81
N ALA A 128 2.66 5.24 -16.19
CA ALA A 128 2.05 6.02 -15.12
C ALA A 128 2.91 5.96 -13.85
N GLU A 129 3.54 7.08 -13.53
CA GLU A 129 4.24 7.27 -12.26
C GLU A 129 3.61 8.43 -11.51
N ASN A 130 3.27 8.20 -10.24
CA ASN A 130 3.01 9.28 -9.31
C ASN A 130 4.18 9.40 -8.33
N GLN A 131 5.22 10.11 -8.76
CA GLN A 131 6.47 10.24 -8.02
C GLN A 131 6.26 10.78 -6.61
N LEU A 132 5.24 11.62 -6.38
CA LEU A 132 4.95 12.17 -5.07
C LEU A 132 4.54 11.07 -4.07
N PHE A 133 3.64 10.15 -4.46
CA PHE A 133 3.23 9.05 -3.60
C PHE A 133 4.34 8.01 -3.44
N ILE A 134 5.03 7.69 -4.52
CA ILE A 134 6.16 6.74 -4.49
C ILE A 134 7.24 7.23 -3.52
N GLN A 135 7.68 8.48 -3.68
CA GLN A 135 8.71 9.07 -2.81
C GLN A 135 8.23 9.19 -1.36
N GLY A 136 6.98 9.61 -1.14
CA GLY A 136 6.43 9.76 0.22
C GLY A 136 6.37 8.42 0.97
N ILE A 137 5.91 7.36 0.31
CA ILE A 137 5.84 6.01 0.89
C ILE A 137 7.26 5.44 1.06
N SER A 138 8.11 5.50 0.04
CA SER A 138 9.52 5.09 0.15
C SER A 138 10.25 5.79 1.30
N GLN A 139 10.08 7.12 1.44
CA GLN A 139 10.68 7.89 2.54
C GLN A 139 10.15 7.44 3.91
N ARG A 140 8.87 7.06 3.99
CA ARG A 140 8.31 6.48 5.22
C ARG A 140 9.05 5.21 5.60
N PHE A 141 9.20 4.25 4.70
CA PHE A 141 9.89 2.99 4.99
C PHE A 141 11.39 3.18 5.29
N ASN A 142 12.06 4.11 4.60
CA ASN A 142 13.44 4.49 4.91
C ASN A 142 13.55 5.07 6.33
N THR A 143 12.57 5.87 6.77
CA THR A 143 12.55 6.40 8.14
C THR A 143 12.39 5.28 9.17
N LEU A 144 11.53 4.29 8.89
CA LEU A 144 11.35 3.13 9.77
C LEU A 144 12.61 2.26 9.84
N GLN A 145 13.31 2.08 8.72
CA GLN A 145 14.59 1.37 8.71
C GLN A 145 15.62 2.09 9.58
N ARG A 146 15.73 3.41 9.44
CA ARG A 146 16.64 4.22 10.25
C ARG A 146 16.33 4.14 11.75
N ILE A 147 15.06 4.04 12.14
CA ILE A 147 14.66 3.84 13.55
C ILE A 147 15.24 2.54 14.11
N LEU A 148 15.19 1.43 13.35
CA LEU A 148 15.80 0.17 13.79
C LEU A 148 17.31 0.31 14.00
N GLU A 149 17.98 0.99 13.06
CA GLU A 149 19.43 1.18 13.09
C GLU A 149 19.85 2.08 14.27
N GLU A 150 19.19 3.23 14.45
CA GLU A 150 19.46 4.19 15.53
C GLU A 150 19.18 3.57 16.92
N GLN A 151 18.13 2.75 17.03
CA GLN A 151 17.75 2.07 18.27
C GLN A 151 18.34 0.67 18.40
N LYS A 152 19.33 0.31 17.56
CA LYS A 152 20.10 -0.95 17.63
C LYS A 152 19.23 -2.21 17.79
N ASP A 153 18.16 -2.30 17.00
CA ASP A 153 17.28 -3.48 16.95
C ASP A 153 16.67 -3.88 18.29
N THR A 154 16.46 -2.92 19.19
CA THR A 154 15.71 -3.22 20.41
C THR A 154 14.32 -3.77 20.06
N ALA A 155 13.80 -4.64 20.93
CA ALA A 155 12.45 -5.17 20.79
C ALA A 155 11.39 -4.07 20.64
N CYS A 156 11.60 -2.94 21.34
CA CYS A 156 10.75 -1.76 21.21
C CYS A 156 10.83 -1.08 19.84
N ALA A 157 12.01 -0.96 19.25
CA ALA A 157 12.16 -0.43 17.89
C ALA A 157 11.40 -1.30 16.88
N TRP A 158 11.55 -2.62 16.99
CA TRP A 158 10.82 -3.60 16.17
C TRP A 158 9.30 -3.48 16.33
N ARG A 159 8.82 -3.38 17.58
CA ARG A 159 7.39 -3.21 17.87
C ARG A 159 6.83 -1.93 17.27
N THR A 160 7.52 -0.80 17.42
CA THR A 160 7.12 0.48 16.85
C THR A 160 7.08 0.41 15.33
N VAL A 161 8.13 -0.13 14.71
CA VAL A 161 8.23 -0.27 13.26
C VAL A 161 7.14 -1.18 12.70
N HIS A 162 6.92 -2.36 13.30
CA HIS A 162 5.88 -3.28 12.87
C HIS A 162 4.48 -2.66 13.01
N THR A 163 4.23 -1.93 14.09
CA THR A 163 2.97 -1.18 14.29
C THR A 163 2.74 -0.15 13.18
N GLU A 164 3.79 0.58 12.80
CA GLU A 164 3.70 1.63 11.79
C GLU A 164 3.61 1.07 10.36
N ILE A 165 4.26 -0.04 10.07
CA ILE A 165 4.04 -0.78 8.82
C ILE A 165 2.59 -1.27 8.77
N GLY A 166 2.06 -1.81 9.87
CA GLY A 166 0.66 -2.22 9.98
C GLY A 166 -0.33 -1.07 9.82
N ARG A 167 0.03 0.16 10.21
CA ARG A 167 -0.75 1.37 9.91
C ARG A 167 -0.77 1.67 8.42
N ASN A 168 0.39 1.65 7.75
CA ASN A 168 0.47 1.86 6.29
C ASN A 168 -0.36 0.82 5.52
N LEU A 169 -0.26 -0.45 5.90
CA LEU A 169 -1.02 -1.54 5.29
C LEU A 169 -2.54 -1.36 5.44
N ARG A 170 -3.02 -0.93 6.62
CA ARG A 170 -4.44 -0.63 6.84
C ARG A 170 -4.92 0.57 6.03
N LEU A 171 -4.13 1.62 5.91
CA LEU A 171 -4.47 2.79 5.10
C LEU A 171 -4.51 2.44 3.61
N ALA A 172 -3.56 1.63 3.13
CA ALA A 172 -3.59 1.07 1.78
C ALA A 172 -4.85 0.21 1.54
N ALA A 173 -5.22 -0.64 2.49
CA ALA A 173 -6.46 -1.43 2.43
C ALA A 173 -7.74 -0.55 2.40
N GLN A 174 -7.77 0.57 3.12
CA GLN A 174 -8.90 1.51 3.06
C GLN A 174 -8.96 2.24 1.71
N LEU A 175 -7.80 2.62 1.17
CA LEU A 175 -7.68 3.21 -0.15
C LEU A 175 -8.18 2.22 -1.23
N SER A 176 -7.78 0.97 -1.11
CA SER A 176 -8.23 -0.16 -1.91
C SER A 176 -9.75 -0.29 -1.92
N ALA A 177 -10.38 -0.22 -0.75
CA ALA A 177 -11.83 -0.32 -0.61
C ALA A 177 -12.58 0.90 -1.19
N ARG A 178 -12.00 2.11 -1.11
CA ARG A 178 -12.60 3.32 -1.69
C ARG A 178 -12.62 3.29 -3.20
N MET A 179 -11.54 2.83 -3.84
CA MET A 179 -11.50 2.63 -5.30
C MET A 179 -12.65 1.74 -5.78
N ARG A 180 -13.00 0.70 -5.00
CA ARG A 180 -14.14 -0.20 -5.29
C ARG A 180 -15.44 0.55 -5.43
N ASN A 181 -15.73 1.39 -4.44
CA ASN A 181 -17.01 2.06 -4.32
C ASN A 181 -17.15 3.16 -5.38
N GLN A 182 -16.05 3.73 -5.86
CA GLN A 182 -16.07 4.67 -6.99
C GLN A 182 -16.53 3.97 -8.27
N LYS A 183 -16.01 2.77 -8.56
CA LYS A 183 -16.41 1.99 -9.74
C LYS A 183 -17.87 1.48 -9.71
N SER A 184 -18.50 1.38 -8.54
CA SER A 184 -19.91 0.95 -8.44
C SER A 184 -20.92 2.07 -8.72
N HIS A 185 -20.46 3.31 -8.88
CA HIS A 185 -21.31 4.48 -9.12
C HIS A 185 -21.18 5.06 -10.54
N ASP A 186 -20.27 4.51 -11.35
CA ASP A 186 -20.14 4.75 -12.79
C ASP A 186 -20.86 3.64 -13.58
#